data_AF-A0A8X7RPY8-F1
#
_entry.id   AF-A0A8X7RPY8-F1
#
_cell.length_a   1.000
_cell.length_b   1.000
_cell.length_c   1.000
_cell.angle_alpha   90.00
_cell.angle_beta   90.00
_cell.angle_gamma   90.00
#
_symmetry.space_group_name_H-M   'P 1'
#
loop_
_entity.id
_entity.type
_entity.pdbx_description
1 polymer ?
#
loop_
_entity_poly.entity_id
_entity_poly.type
_entity_poly.pdbx_seq_one_letter_code
_entity_poly.pdbx_strand_id
1 'polypeptide(L)'
;MRLILLPFLCEMDGQNSIIIVGGANMRGWTKKMSDDELEIVRNAGGVLLQREIPDSINIQVVKVLVPVILDVGEMDTPIPNELLDSVDVLSSNETELSLLTGKHTETFEQFSQAVAIS
;
A
#
# COMPACT_ATOMS: atom_id res chain seq x y z
N MET A 1 -14.59 -14.33 11.14
CA MET A 1 -13.13 -14.17 11.26
C MET A 1 -12.47 -15.25 10.41
N ARG A 2 -12.04 -14.95 9.18
CA ARG A 2 -11.38 -15.93 8.29
C ARG A 2 -9.92 -15.54 8.23
N LEU A 3 -9.07 -16.43 8.74
CA LEU A 3 -7.61 -16.32 8.72
C LEU A 3 -7.12 -16.10 7.29
N ILE A 4 -6.17 -15.18 7.12
CA ILE A 4 -5.30 -15.14 5.94
C ILE A 4 -4.56 -16.48 5.92
N LEU A 5 -4.70 -17.26 4.85
CA LEU A 5 -3.85 -18.43 4.62
C LEU A 5 -2.81 -18.03 3.58
N LEU A 6 -1.62 -17.66 4.04
CA LEU A 6 -0.42 -17.65 3.20
C LEU A 6 0.17 -19.06 3.31
N PRO A 7 -0.05 -19.97 2.35
CA PRO A 7 0.77 -21.16 2.29
C PRO A 7 2.20 -20.70 1.99
N PHE A 8 3.04 -20.75 3.02
CA PHE A 8 4.46 -20.46 2.93
C PHE A 8 5.19 -21.77 2.64
N LEU A 9 5.77 -21.90 1.45
CA LEU A 9 6.66 -23.01 1.13
C LEU A 9 8.09 -22.49 1.14
N CYS A 10 8.86 -22.96 2.12
CA CYS A 10 10.30 -22.74 2.19
C CYS A 10 10.99 -23.87 1.42
N GLU A 11 11.65 -23.52 0.33
CA GLU A 11 12.43 -24.45 -0.47
C GLU A 11 13.80 -24.71 0.18
N MET A 12 14.44 -25.84 -0.12
CA MET A 12 15.70 -26.23 0.55
C MET A 12 16.88 -25.28 0.27
N ASP A 13 16.77 -24.43 -0.74
CA ASP A 13 17.74 -23.39 -1.09
C ASP A 13 17.49 -22.05 -0.37
N GLY A 14 16.46 -21.98 0.48
CA GLY A 14 16.08 -20.76 1.20
C GLY A 14 15.18 -19.81 0.40
N GLN A 15 14.68 -20.23 -0.76
CA GLN A 15 13.68 -19.47 -1.51
C GLN A 15 12.28 -19.63 -0.92
N ASN A 16 11.48 -18.57 -1.02
CA ASN A 16 10.10 -18.53 -0.58
C ASN A 16 9.18 -18.49 -1.80
N SER A 17 8.24 -19.44 -1.85
CA SER A 17 7.13 -19.40 -2.79
C SER A 17 5.86 -18.98 -2.04
N ILE A 18 5.26 -17.85 -2.44
CA ILE A 18 4.10 -17.24 -1.77
C ILE A 18 2.89 -17.26 -2.70
N ILE A 19 1.76 -17.77 -2.23
CA ILE A 19 0.46 -17.67 -2.91
C ILE A 19 -0.42 -16.72 -2.12
N ILE A 20 -0.83 -15.62 -2.76
CA ILE A 20 -1.67 -14.59 -2.13
C ILE A 20 -3.12 -14.78 -2.57
N VAL A 21 -4.02 -14.91 -1.59
CA VAL A 21 -5.48 -14.95 -1.80
C VAL A 21 -6.11 -13.79 -1.06
N GLY A 22 -6.47 -12.72 -1.78
CA GLY A 22 -6.96 -11.48 -1.16
C GLY A 22 -8.24 -11.62 -0.31
N GLY A 23 -9.10 -12.62 -0.56
CA GLY A 23 -10.21 -12.98 0.33
C GLY A 23 -11.09 -11.80 0.76
N ALA A 24 -11.34 -11.69 2.07
CA ALA A 24 -12.12 -10.60 2.66
C ALA A 24 -11.40 -9.24 2.58
N ASN A 25 -10.07 -9.21 2.51
CA ASN A 25 -9.32 -7.95 2.38
C ASN A 25 -9.63 -7.26 1.05
N MET A 26 -9.87 -8.02 -0.03
CA MET A 26 -10.21 -7.45 -1.35
C MET A 26 -11.71 -7.39 -1.63
N ARG A 27 -12.52 -8.22 -0.97
CA ARG A 27 -13.96 -8.40 -1.31
C ARG A 27 -14.93 -8.19 -0.15
N GLY A 28 -14.43 -7.98 1.07
CA GLY A 28 -15.23 -7.83 2.28
C GLY A 28 -15.65 -6.40 2.58
N TRP A 29 -15.17 -5.42 1.80
CA TRP A 29 -15.48 -4.01 2.01
C TRP A 29 -16.82 -3.62 1.41
N THR A 30 -17.53 -2.74 2.12
CA THR A 30 -18.64 -1.99 1.54
C THR A 30 -18.11 -1.01 0.50
N LYS A 31 -18.92 -0.68 -0.51
CA LYS A 31 -18.51 0.28 -1.56
C LYS A 31 -18.19 1.67 -0.98
N LYS A 32 -18.89 2.05 0.10
CA LYS A 32 -18.71 3.30 0.81
C LYS A 32 -18.55 3.00 2.30
N MET A 33 -17.53 3.57 2.92
CA MET A 33 -17.38 3.53 4.38
C MET A 33 -18.49 4.35 5.04
N SER A 34 -18.98 3.87 6.17
CA SER A 34 -19.93 4.58 7.01
C SER A 34 -19.29 5.79 7.69
N ASP A 35 -20.11 6.76 8.08
CA ASP A 35 -19.60 7.96 8.76
C ASP A 35 -18.96 7.62 10.12
N ASP A 36 -19.49 6.61 10.83
CA ASP A 36 -18.93 6.10 12.09
C ASP A 36 -17.52 5.53 11.91
N GLU A 37 -17.29 4.76 10.82
CA GLU A 37 -15.96 4.22 10.49
C GLU A 37 -14.97 5.35 10.16
N LEU A 38 -15.42 6.35 9.41
CA LEU A 38 -14.59 7.52 9.07
C LEU A 38 -14.35 8.44 10.28
N GLU A 39 -15.26 8.48 11.25
CA GLU A 39 -15.08 9.24 12.49
C GLU A 39 -13.93 8.68 13.34
N ILE A 40 -13.75 7.35 13.37
CA ILE A 40 -12.59 6.73 14.02
C ILE A 40 -11.29 7.20 13.35
N VAL A 41 -11.27 7.24 12.02
CA VAL A 41 -10.13 7.74 11.24
C VAL A 41 -9.86 9.22 11.54
N ARG A 42 -10.89 10.07 11.57
CA ARG A 42 -10.77 11.52 11.89
C ARG A 42 -10.11 11.78 13.23
N ASN A 43 -10.38 10.91 14.21
CA ASN A 43 -9.89 11.04 15.57
C ASN A 43 -8.50 10.42 15.77
N ALA A 44 -7.92 9.80 14.75
CA ALA A 44 -6.57 9.25 14.82
C ALA A 44 -5.51 10.36 14.77
N GLY A 45 -4.36 10.14 15.41
CA GLY A 45 -3.20 11.02 15.28
C GLY A 45 -2.48 10.89 13.91
N GLY A 46 -2.79 9.83 13.17
CA GLY A 46 -2.27 9.51 11.85
C GLY A 46 -2.73 8.11 11.44
N VAL A 47 -2.61 7.79 10.16
CA VAL A 47 -3.07 6.54 9.57
C VAL A 47 -1.95 5.91 8.75
N LEU A 48 -1.78 4.61 8.90
CA LEU A 48 -0.92 3.79 8.04
C LEU A 48 -1.81 2.97 7.12
N LEU A 49 -1.60 3.11 5.81
CA LEU A 49 -2.28 2.35 4.76
C LEU A 49 -1.29 1.44 4.04
N GLN A 50 -1.81 0.34 3.50
CA GLN A 50 -1.06 -0.58 2.63
C GLN A 50 -1.94 -0.95 1.42
N ARG A 51 -1.34 -1.53 0.38
CA ARG A 51 -2.05 -1.93 -0.85
C ARG A 51 -2.55 -3.38 -0.87
N GLU A 52 -2.94 -3.91 0.29
CA GLU A 52 -3.58 -5.23 0.42
C GLU A 52 -5.12 -5.17 0.48
N ILE A 53 -5.68 -3.96 0.33
CA ILE A 53 -7.12 -3.69 0.23
C ILE A 53 -7.40 -2.85 -1.02
N PRO A 54 -8.65 -2.75 -1.50
CA PRO A 54 -8.96 -2.00 -2.71
C PRO A 54 -8.58 -0.52 -2.56
N ASP A 55 -7.95 0.06 -3.59
CA ASP A 55 -7.58 1.48 -3.61
C ASP A 55 -8.77 2.41 -3.37
N SER A 56 -10.00 2.01 -3.74
CA SER A 56 -11.22 2.76 -3.44
C SER A 56 -11.48 2.98 -1.95
N ILE A 57 -10.98 2.09 -1.09
CA ILE A 57 -11.09 2.23 0.36
C ILE A 57 -9.98 3.16 0.87
N ASN A 58 -8.75 2.97 0.42
CA ASN A 58 -7.63 3.87 0.73
C ASN A 58 -7.96 5.32 0.36
N ILE A 59 -8.54 5.56 -0.83
CA ILE A 59 -8.98 6.88 -1.29
C ILE A 59 -10.05 7.50 -0.37
N GLN A 60 -10.95 6.70 0.22
CA GLN A 60 -11.94 7.21 1.16
C GLN A 60 -11.31 7.63 2.49
N VAL A 61 -10.27 6.91 2.92
CA VAL A 61 -9.55 7.20 4.17
C VAL A 61 -8.69 8.46 4.04
N VAL A 62 -7.95 8.64 2.94
CA VAL A 62 -7.09 9.82 2.77
C VAL A 62 -7.88 11.14 2.66
N LYS A 63 -9.14 11.07 2.21
CA LYS A 63 -10.05 12.23 2.16
C LYS A 63 -10.43 12.80 3.53
N VAL A 64 -10.05 12.12 4.60
CA VAL A 64 -10.39 12.49 5.97
C VAL A 64 -9.41 13.56 6.54
N LEU A 65 -8.38 13.95 5.77
CA LEU A 65 -7.42 15.02 6.11
C LEU A 65 -6.68 14.79 7.45
N VAL A 66 -6.30 13.55 7.70
CA VAL A 66 -5.38 13.16 8.78
C VAL A 66 -4.02 12.82 8.18
N PRO A 67 -2.90 12.89 8.92
CA PRO A 67 -1.60 12.47 8.40
C PRO A 67 -1.63 11.00 7.93
N VAL A 68 -1.28 10.75 6.67
CA VAL A 68 -1.29 9.41 6.06
C VAL A 68 0.11 8.99 5.63
N ILE A 69 0.50 7.79 6.07
CA ILE A 69 1.62 7.04 5.53
C ILE A 69 1.06 5.93 4.65
N LEU A 70 1.49 5.85 3.40
CA LEU A 70 1.17 4.75 2.49
C LEU A 70 2.39 3.86 2.28
N ASP A 71 2.27 2.61 2.70
CA ASP A 71 3.16 1.53 2.29
C ASP A 71 2.74 1.03 0.90
N VAL A 72 3.68 1.12 -0.05
CA VAL A 72 3.43 0.78 -1.46
C VAL A 72 3.10 -0.69 -1.61
N GLY A 73 3.82 -1.55 -0.87
CA GLY A 73 3.72 -3.00 -0.95
C GLY A 73 4.02 -3.59 -2.33
N GLU A 74 3.92 -4.91 -2.43
CA GLU A 74 4.27 -5.69 -3.62
C GLU A 74 3.18 -5.67 -4.71
N MET A 75 2.30 -4.66 -4.74
CA MET A 75 1.20 -4.63 -5.70
C MET A 75 1.67 -4.09 -7.05
N ASP A 76 1.74 -4.96 -8.07
CA ASP A 76 2.17 -4.66 -9.46
C ASP A 76 1.28 -3.67 -10.24
N THR A 77 0.29 -3.05 -9.61
CA THR A 77 -0.58 -2.08 -10.27
C THR A 77 -0.12 -0.65 -9.99
N PRO A 78 -0.28 0.31 -10.93
CA PRO A 78 0.03 1.71 -10.65
C PRO A 78 -0.79 2.24 -9.46
N ILE A 79 -0.17 3.06 -8.61
CA ILE A 79 -0.88 3.76 -7.55
C ILE A 79 -1.75 4.85 -8.20
N PRO A 80 -3.05 4.94 -7.89
CA PRO A 80 -3.88 6.03 -8.41
C PRO A 80 -3.35 7.40 -7.97
N ASN A 81 -3.28 8.37 -8.89
CA ASN A 81 -2.81 9.73 -8.60
C ASN A 81 -3.60 10.38 -7.45
N GLU A 82 -4.91 10.12 -7.35
CA GLU A 82 -5.74 10.62 -6.24
C GLU A 82 -5.22 10.18 -4.86
N LEU A 83 -4.63 8.99 -4.78
CA LEU A 83 -4.02 8.48 -3.55
C LEU A 83 -2.63 9.12 -3.33
N LEU A 84 -1.80 9.19 -4.38
CA LEU A 84 -0.48 9.83 -4.29
C LEU A 84 -0.56 11.30 -3.87
N ASP A 85 -1.51 12.05 -4.43
CA ASP A 85 -1.70 13.49 -4.15
C ASP A 85 -2.20 13.75 -2.71
N SER A 86 -2.71 12.72 -2.02
CA SER A 86 -3.33 12.85 -0.69
C SER A 86 -2.51 12.20 0.43
N VAL A 87 -1.39 11.57 0.12
CA VAL A 87 -0.53 10.88 1.09
C VAL A 87 0.60 11.81 1.53
N ASP A 88 0.87 11.87 2.83
CA ASP A 88 1.95 12.71 3.38
C ASP A 88 3.32 12.03 3.30
N VAL A 89 3.36 10.70 3.45
CA VAL A 89 4.59 9.91 3.38
C VAL A 89 4.36 8.66 2.56
N LEU A 90 5.12 8.51 1.48
CA LEU A 90 5.20 7.27 0.71
C LEU A 90 6.36 6.41 1.23
N SER A 91 6.06 5.18 1.65
CA SER A 91 7.03 4.22 2.13
C SER A 91 7.18 3.10 1.10
N SER A 92 8.35 3.03 0.47
CA SER A 92 8.69 2.00 -0.52
C SER A 92 10.09 1.44 -0.28
N ASN A 93 10.31 0.17 -0.58
CA ASN A 93 11.64 -0.40 -0.74
C ASN A 93 12.25 -0.08 -2.13
N GLU A 94 13.48 -0.54 -2.38
CA GLU A 94 14.22 -0.28 -3.62
C GLU A 94 13.52 -0.86 -4.86
N THR A 95 12.97 -2.08 -4.75
CA THR A 95 12.26 -2.77 -5.83
C THR A 95 10.95 -2.05 -6.16
N GLU A 96 10.18 -1.69 -5.14
CA GLU A 96 8.91 -0.97 -5.27
C GLU A 96 9.12 0.42 -5.88
N LEU A 97 10.11 1.17 -5.40
CA LEU A 97 10.44 2.48 -5.95
C LEU A 97 10.86 2.39 -7.42
N SER A 98 11.59 1.34 -7.79
CA SER A 98 11.97 1.07 -9.18
C SER A 98 10.75 0.78 -10.05
N LEU A 99 9.80 -0.01 -9.56
CA LEU A 99 8.55 -0.31 -10.26
C LEU A 99 7.66 0.94 -10.41
N LEU A 100 7.57 1.77 -9.37
CA LEU A 100 6.78 3.00 -9.39
C LEU A 100 7.34 4.04 -10.36
N THR A 101 8.66 4.22 -10.39
CA THR A 101 9.32 5.28 -11.15
C THR A 101 9.83 4.82 -12.52
N GLY A 102 9.91 3.51 -12.76
CA GLY A 102 10.53 2.90 -13.93
C GLY A 102 12.05 3.10 -13.98
N LYS A 103 12.70 3.38 -12.83
CA LYS A 103 14.12 3.72 -12.73
C LYS A 103 14.87 2.74 -11.86
N HIS A 104 16.15 2.53 -12.17
CA HIS A 104 17.04 1.79 -11.27
C HIS A 104 17.21 2.52 -9.93
N THR A 105 17.44 1.77 -8.86
CA THR A 105 17.55 2.26 -7.47
C THR A 105 18.78 1.71 -6.73
N GLU A 106 19.72 1.09 -7.44
CA GLU A 106 20.87 0.35 -6.87
C GLU A 106 21.97 1.26 -6.29
N THR A 107 22.01 2.52 -6.69
CA THR A 107 22.97 3.51 -6.21
C THR A 107 22.25 4.71 -5.60
N PHE A 108 22.91 5.41 -4.68
CA PHE A 108 22.34 6.60 -4.02
C PHE A 108 21.96 7.71 -5.03
N GLU A 109 22.73 7.87 -6.11
CA GLU A 109 22.42 8.83 -7.17
C GLU A 109 21.14 8.44 -7.93
N GLN A 110 21.02 7.18 -8.34
CA GLN A 110 19.83 6.64 -8.97
C GLN A 110 18.61 6.73 -8.07
N PHE A 111 18.76 6.40 -6.78
CA PHE A 111 17.72 6.56 -5.76
C PHE A 111 17.26 8.02 -5.66
N SER A 112 18.20 8.97 -5.56
CA SER A 112 17.88 10.40 -5.48
C SER A 112 17.13 10.88 -6.72
N GLN A 113 17.49 10.38 -7.92
CA GLN A 113 16.79 10.69 -9.16
C GLN A 113 15.41 10.02 -9.27
N ALA A 114 15.19 8.89 -8.62
CA ALA A 114 13.89 8.23 -8.57
C ALA A 114 12.93 8.99 -7.64
N VAL A 115 13.42 9.42 -6.47
CA VAL A 115 12.63 10.20 -5.50
C VAL A 115 12.31 11.61 -6.00
N ALA A 116 13.21 12.27 -6.76
CA ALA A 116 13.01 13.65 -7.19
C ALA A 116 11.87 13.88 -8.21
N ILE A 117 11.19 12.83 -8.65
CA ILE A 117 10.07 12.88 -9.62
C ILE A 117 8.77 12.34 -9.01
N SER A 118 8.84 11.81 -7.78
CA SER A 118 7.69 11.52 -6.93
C SER A 118 7.19 12.80 -6.26
#